data_AF-A0A7S3K7W7-F1
#
_entry.id   AF-A0A7S3K7W7-F1
#
_cell.length_a   1.000
_cell.length_b   1.000
_cell.length_c   1.000
_cell.angle_alpha   90.00
_cell.angle_beta   90.00
_cell.angle_gamma   90.00
#
_symmetry.space_group_name_H-M   'P 1'
#
loop_
_entity.id
_entity.type
_entity.pdbx_description
1 polymer ?
#
loop_
_entity_poly.entity_id
_entity_poly.type
_entity_poly.pdbx_seq_one_letter_code
_entity_poly.pdbx_strand_id
1 'polypeptide(L)'
;ISVLALKVCLTKMFETPGLPQFNIMSLLHGEQIVEVSNPIPPGSSVRCVAVMEDLADKGKGMLMTVRIDLKNPENLDEMYSRCYMKFYVRGLGGFGDKGILDQKIPDPPTREPDQSFEAPTDERLALFYRLCGDVNPLHIVPSAAQLAGFEKPILHGLCTYGILGRAVYETYC
;
A
#
# COMPACT_ATOMS: atom_id res chain seq x y z
N ILE A 1 -5.40 -3.64 -8.81
CA ILE A 1 -4.46 -4.57 -8.12
C ILE A 1 -4.20 -4.12 -6.68
N SER A 2 -3.52 -3.00 -6.44
CA SER A 2 -3.06 -2.60 -5.10
C SER A 2 -4.16 -2.43 -4.05
N VAL A 3 -5.32 -1.84 -4.39
CA VAL A 3 -6.43 -1.66 -3.43
C VAL A 3 -7.06 -2.98 -3.01
N LEU A 4 -7.20 -3.93 -3.95
CA LEU A 4 -7.70 -5.28 -3.65
C LEU A 4 -6.75 -5.98 -2.66
N ALA A 5 -5.45 -5.90 -2.92
CA ALA A 5 -4.43 -6.43 -2.04
C ALA A 5 -4.47 -5.76 -0.64
N LEU A 6 -4.59 -4.43 -0.59
CA LEU A 6 -4.63 -3.66 0.66
C LEU A 6 -5.83 -4.04 1.51
N LYS A 7 -7.02 -4.16 0.89
CA LYS A 7 -8.24 -4.58 1.58
C LYS A 7 -8.08 -5.94 2.27
N VAL A 8 -7.51 -6.92 1.56
CA VAL A 8 -7.25 -8.26 2.13
C VAL A 8 -6.25 -8.17 3.28
N CYS A 9 -5.17 -7.40 3.08
CA CYS A 9 -4.15 -7.18 4.11
C CYS A 9 -4.75 -6.60 5.39
N LEU A 10 -5.43 -5.45 5.31
CA LEU A 10 -5.99 -4.77 6.47
C LEU A 10 -7.04 -5.61 7.21
N THR A 11 -7.85 -6.40 6.49
CA THR A 11 -8.86 -7.26 7.09
C THR A 11 -8.24 -8.39 7.93
N LYS A 12 -7.08 -8.92 7.50
CA LYS A 12 -6.43 -10.07 8.13
C LYS A 12 -5.26 -9.72 9.05
N MET A 13 -4.71 -8.53 8.92
CA MET A 13 -3.58 -8.04 9.72
C MET A 13 -3.86 -8.15 11.22
N PHE A 14 -5.00 -7.63 11.69
CA PHE A 14 -5.36 -7.64 13.11
C PHE A 14 -5.70 -9.03 13.66
N GLU A 15 -5.94 -10.01 12.79
CA GLU A 15 -6.17 -11.42 13.15
C GLU A 15 -4.85 -12.22 13.21
N THR A 16 -3.70 -11.62 12.87
CA THR A 16 -2.42 -12.34 12.75
C THR A 16 -1.88 -12.72 14.14
N PRO A 17 -1.67 -14.03 14.42
CA PRO A 17 -1.12 -14.47 15.70
C PRO A 17 0.27 -13.87 15.96
N GLY A 18 0.49 -13.37 17.17
CA GLY A 18 1.78 -12.79 17.59
C GLY A 18 1.98 -11.33 17.19
N LEU A 19 1.13 -10.75 16.32
CA LEU A 19 1.18 -9.32 16.02
C LEU A 19 0.57 -8.53 17.20
N PRO A 20 1.29 -7.57 17.80
CA PRO A 20 0.73 -6.71 18.83
C PRO A 20 -0.46 -5.90 18.30
N GLN A 21 -1.47 -5.69 19.14
CA GLN A 21 -2.58 -4.80 18.79
C GLN A 21 -2.10 -3.35 18.76
N PHE A 22 -2.56 -2.58 17.77
CA PHE A 22 -2.25 -1.16 17.65
C PHE A 22 -3.43 -0.37 17.09
N ASN A 23 -3.42 0.93 17.34
CA ASN A 23 -4.37 1.84 16.74
C ASN A 23 -4.08 1.97 15.24
N ILE A 24 -5.08 1.72 14.38
CA ILE A 24 -4.97 1.88 12.92
C ILE A 24 -4.50 3.28 12.52
N MET A 25 -4.78 4.31 13.33
CA MET A 25 -4.30 5.68 13.07
C MET A 25 -2.77 5.83 13.22
N SER A 26 -2.11 4.89 13.91
CA SER A 26 -0.65 4.81 14.00
C SER A 26 0.00 4.12 12.80
N LEU A 27 -0.80 3.45 11.95
CA LEU A 27 -0.36 2.75 10.75
C LEU A 27 -0.20 3.73 9.58
N LEU A 28 0.99 3.74 8.97
CA LEU A 28 1.28 4.47 7.75
C LEU A 28 1.62 3.46 6.64
N HIS A 29 1.01 3.60 5.47
CA HIS A 29 1.43 2.87 4.28
C HIS A 29 2.61 3.61 3.66
N GLY A 30 3.83 3.10 3.89
CA GLY A 30 5.07 3.78 3.53
C GLY A 30 5.53 3.50 2.10
N GLU A 31 5.52 2.22 1.69
CA GLU A 31 6.02 1.82 0.38
C GLU A 31 5.10 0.79 -0.28
N GLN A 32 4.99 0.87 -1.61
CA GLN A 32 4.20 -0.02 -2.45
C GLN A 32 5.01 -0.43 -3.68
N ILE A 33 5.10 -1.74 -3.91
CA ILE A 33 5.62 -2.32 -5.16
C ILE A 33 4.53 -3.23 -5.74
N VAL A 34 4.36 -3.20 -7.05
CA VAL A 34 3.47 -4.11 -7.79
C VAL A 34 4.22 -4.66 -8.99
N GLU A 35 4.35 -5.98 -9.02
CA GLU A 35 4.88 -6.74 -10.14
C GLU A 35 3.69 -7.39 -10.85
N VAL A 36 3.45 -7.03 -12.11
CA VAL A 36 2.34 -7.58 -12.90
C VAL A 36 2.91 -8.67 -13.80
N SER A 37 2.45 -9.91 -13.61
CA SER A 37 2.85 -11.06 -14.42
C SER A 37 1.86 -11.32 -15.54
N ASN A 38 0.56 -11.26 -15.24
CA ASN A 38 -0.53 -11.46 -16.19
C ASN A 38 -1.69 -10.49 -15.90
N PRO A 39 -2.44 -10.04 -16.91
CA PRO A 39 -3.64 -9.23 -16.70
C PRO A 39 -4.69 -10.03 -15.92
N ILE A 40 -5.43 -9.35 -15.04
CA ILE A 40 -6.60 -9.94 -14.37
C ILE A 40 -7.81 -9.79 -15.32
N PRO A 41 -8.46 -10.89 -15.77
CA PRO A 41 -9.62 -10.80 -16.62
C PRO A 41 -10.78 -10.03 -15.95
N PRO A 42 -11.46 -9.11 -16.64
CA PRO A 42 -12.61 -8.40 -16.08
C PRO A 42 -13.70 -9.35 -15.58
N GLY A 43 -14.24 -9.08 -14.39
CA GLY A 43 -15.29 -9.91 -13.79
C GLY A 43 -14.81 -11.26 -13.23
N SER A 44 -13.51 -11.57 -13.28
CA SER A 44 -12.97 -12.79 -12.70
C SER A 44 -12.83 -12.70 -11.18
N SER A 45 -12.78 -13.87 -10.53
CA SER A 45 -12.39 -14.00 -9.13
C SER A 45 -10.87 -14.10 -9.02
N VAL A 46 -10.31 -13.63 -7.91
CA VAL A 46 -8.86 -13.66 -7.64
C VAL A 46 -8.61 -14.28 -6.28
N ARG A 47 -7.68 -15.23 -6.20
CA ARG A 47 -7.18 -15.76 -4.93
C ARG A 47 -6.05 -14.86 -4.44
N CYS A 48 -6.25 -14.22 -3.29
CA CYS A 48 -5.20 -13.43 -2.62
C CYS A 48 -4.53 -14.26 -1.53
N VAL A 49 -3.19 -14.31 -1.53
CA VAL A 49 -2.38 -14.95 -0.50
C VAL A 49 -1.45 -13.90 0.09
N ALA A 50 -1.71 -13.49 1.33
CA ALA A 50 -0.88 -12.53 2.05
C ALA A 50 0.09 -13.25 2.99
N VAL A 51 1.34 -12.79 3.03
CA VAL A 51 2.40 -13.27 3.90
C VAL A 51 3.08 -12.07 4.54
N MET A 52 3.13 -12.05 5.87
CA MET A 52 4.01 -11.13 6.60
C MET A 52 5.43 -11.66 6.48
N GLU A 53 6.22 -11.03 5.62
CA GLU A 53 7.55 -11.55 5.29
C GLU A 53 8.63 -11.06 6.25
N ASP A 54 8.46 -9.88 6.83
CA ASP A 54 9.45 -9.29 7.73
C ASP A 54 8.84 -8.27 8.70
N LEU A 55 9.44 -8.19 9.88
CA LEU A 55 9.14 -7.20 10.92
C LEU A 55 10.46 -6.59 11.40
N ALA A 56 10.66 -5.31 11.11
CA ALA A 56 11.87 -4.58 11.43
C ALA A 56 11.62 -3.48 12.46
N ASP A 57 12.37 -3.50 13.56
CA ASP A 57 12.42 -2.44 14.56
C ASP A 57 13.18 -1.23 14.01
N LYS A 58 12.51 -0.08 14.00
CA LYS A 58 13.08 1.22 13.63
C LYS A 58 13.19 2.15 14.85
N GLY A 59 13.25 1.58 16.05
CA GLY A 59 13.38 2.25 17.34
C GLY A 59 12.06 2.85 17.84
N LYS A 60 11.50 3.81 17.09
CA LYS A 60 10.23 4.50 17.45
C LYS A 60 8.98 3.86 16.83
N GLY A 61 9.15 2.77 16.10
CA GLY A 61 8.09 2.09 15.39
C GLY A 61 8.59 0.86 14.64
N MET A 62 7.66 0.11 14.09
CA MET A 62 7.89 -1.15 13.42
C MET A 62 7.62 -0.96 11.95
N LEU A 63 8.55 -1.42 11.11
CA LEU A 63 8.33 -1.56 9.68
C LEU A 63 7.92 -3.01 9.41
N MET A 64 6.68 -3.19 8.96
CA MET A 64 6.10 -4.48 8.62
C MET A 64 6.04 -4.61 7.10
N THR A 65 6.69 -5.63 6.56
CA THR A 65 6.67 -5.93 5.12
C THR A 65 5.69 -7.07 4.88
N VAL A 66 4.70 -6.82 4.03
CA VAL A 66 3.69 -7.81 3.64
C VAL A 66 3.78 -8.04 2.14
N ARG A 67 4.00 -9.29 1.74
CA ARG A 67 3.84 -9.74 0.35
C ARG A 67 2.44 -10.27 0.13
N ILE A 68 1.85 -9.94 -1.01
CA ILE A 68 0.51 -10.39 -1.40
C ILE A 68 0.56 -10.89 -2.84
N ASP A 69 0.30 -12.17 -3.02
CA ASP A 69 0.18 -12.81 -4.32
C ASP A 69 -1.29 -12.84 -4.75
N LEU A 70 -1.56 -12.36 -5.96
CA LEU A 70 -2.87 -12.44 -6.61
C LEU A 70 -2.78 -13.51 -7.70
N LYS A 71 -3.55 -14.58 -7.53
CA LYS A 71 -3.50 -15.80 -8.37
C LYS A 71 -4.86 -16.12 -8.97
N ASN A 72 -4.85 -16.87 -10.07
CA ASN A 72 -6.07 -17.48 -10.59
C ASN A 72 -6.61 -18.49 -9.56
N PRO A 73 -7.89 -18.38 -9.12
CA PRO A 73 -8.48 -19.32 -8.16
C PRO A 73 -8.61 -20.75 -8.71
N GLU A 74 -8.67 -20.92 -10.02
CA GLU A 74 -8.78 -22.23 -10.69
C GLU A 74 -7.41 -22.85 -11.00
N ASN A 75 -6.35 -22.02 -11.06
CA ASN A 75 -4.97 -22.44 -11.30
C ASN A 75 -4.01 -21.63 -10.42
N LEU A 76 -3.61 -22.18 -9.27
CA LEU A 76 -2.77 -21.46 -8.30
C LEU A 76 -1.31 -21.25 -8.76
N ASP A 77 -0.89 -21.90 -9.86
CA ASP A 77 0.40 -21.68 -10.49
C ASP A 77 0.37 -20.46 -11.43
N GLU A 78 -0.82 -20.03 -11.86
CA GLU A 78 -1.00 -18.82 -12.63
C GLU A 78 -1.06 -17.59 -11.71
N MET A 79 0.02 -16.82 -11.75
CA MET A 79 0.16 -15.54 -11.05
C MET A 79 -0.38 -14.39 -11.91
N TYR A 80 -1.28 -13.58 -11.37
CA TYR A 80 -1.63 -12.30 -11.98
C TYR A 80 -0.65 -11.20 -11.57
N SER A 81 -0.41 -11.05 -10.26
CA SER A 81 0.51 -10.03 -9.77
C SER A 81 1.00 -10.36 -8.37
N ARG A 82 2.17 -9.80 -8.02
CA ARG A 82 2.74 -9.82 -6.69
C ARG A 82 2.87 -8.39 -6.19
N CYS A 83 2.38 -8.14 -4.98
CA CYS A 83 2.46 -6.84 -4.34
C CYS A 83 3.35 -6.94 -3.11
N TYR A 84 4.17 -5.93 -2.87
CA TYR A 84 4.84 -5.72 -1.59
C TYR A 84 4.35 -4.41 -0.99
N MET A 85 3.95 -4.46 0.28
CA MET A 85 3.48 -3.32 1.05
C MET A 85 4.34 -3.21 2.29
N LYS A 86 4.92 -2.03 2.53
CA LYS A 86 5.59 -1.73 3.79
C LYS A 86 4.74 -0.78 4.60
N PHE A 87 4.33 -1.25 5.77
CA PHE A 87 3.58 -0.47 6.73
C PHE A 87 4.48 -0.06 7.89
N TYR A 88 4.48 1.22 8.22
CA TYR A 88 5.15 1.73 9.40
C TYR A 88 4.15 1.94 10.53
N VAL A 89 4.34 1.24 11.64
CA VAL A 89 3.49 1.37 12.82
C VAL A 89 4.19 2.21 13.88
N ARG A 90 3.69 3.43 14.07
CA ARG A 90 4.23 4.37 15.05
C ARG A 90 4.02 3.83 16.47
N GLY A 91 5.05 3.94 17.32
CA GLY A 91 5.01 3.58 18.74
C GLY A 91 5.24 2.09 19.03
N LEU A 92 5.25 1.22 18.01
CA LEU A 92 5.57 -0.20 18.15
C LEU A 92 7.03 -0.43 17.79
N GLY A 93 7.98 -0.14 18.67
CA GLY A 93 9.41 -0.42 18.46
C GLY A 93 10.09 -0.85 19.75
N GLY A 94 11.42 -0.99 19.72
CA GLY A 94 12.23 -1.33 20.89
C GLY A 94 12.38 -2.84 21.17
N PHE A 95 12.01 -3.70 20.21
CA PHE A 95 12.20 -5.15 20.30
C PHE A 95 13.55 -5.64 19.73
N GLY A 96 14.32 -4.76 19.07
CA GLY A 96 15.73 -4.96 18.74
C GLY A 96 16.02 -5.74 17.44
N ASP A 97 15.04 -6.43 16.87
CA ASP A 97 15.19 -7.13 15.58
C ASP A 97 15.12 -6.13 14.43
N LYS A 98 16.13 -6.10 13.55
CA LYS A 98 16.22 -5.11 12.46
C LYS A 98 15.51 -5.57 11.19
N GLY A 99 14.98 -6.79 11.15
CA GLY A 99 14.50 -7.44 9.95
C GLY A 99 15.63 -7.81 8.99
N ILE A 100 15.28 -8.58 7.97
CA ILE A 100 16.23 -9.14 6.99
C ILE A 100 15.97 -8.72 5.55
N LEU A 101 14.78 -8.16 5.26
CA LEU A 101 14.41 -7.76 3.90
C LEU A 101 14.89 -6.35 3.57
N ASP A 102 15.78 -6.26 2.59
CA ASP A 102 16.24 -5.01 2.00
C ASP A 102 15.73 -4.89 0.55
N GLN A 103 14.47 -4.50 0.40
CA GLN A 103 13.89 -4.16 -0.90
C GLN A 103 14.19 -2.69 -1.19
N LYS A 104 15.31 -2.42 -1.86
CA LYS A 104 15.72 -1.06 -2.26
C LYS A 104 14.98 -0.60 -3.50
N ILE A 105 14.42 0.59 -3.43
CA ILE A 105 13.96 1.36 -4.59
C ILE A 105 15.19 2.07 -5.17
N PRO A 106 15.46 2.00 -6.48
CA PRO A 106 16.58 2.71 -7.10
C PRO A 106 16.49 4.21 -6.86
N ASP A 107 17.63 4.86 -6.65
CA ASP A 107 17.70 6.32 -6.59
C ASP A 107 17.28 6.93 -7.94
N PRO A 108 16.58 8.09 -7.94
CA PRO A 108 16.27 8.79 -9.17
C PRO A 108 17.57 9.25 -9.88
N PRO A 109 17.59 9.30 -11.23
CA PRO A 109 18.74 9.81 -11.97
C PRO A 109 19.08 11.26 -11.60
N THR A 110 20.37 11.63 -11.69
CA THR A 110 20.86 12.99 -11.40
C THR A 110 20.73 13.97 -12.56
N ARG A 111 20.12 13.55 -13.67
CA ARG A 111 19.86 14.37 -14.86
C ARG A 111 18.42 14.89 -14.85
N GLU A 112 18.12 15.84 -15.73
CA GLU A 112 16.76 16.34 -15.93
C GLU A 112 15.76 15.21 -16.31
N PRO A 113 14.49 15.32 -15.88
CA PRO A 113 13.44 14.37 -16.25
C PRO A 113 13.23 14.28 -17.77
N ASP A 114 12.99 13.07 -18.29
CA ASP A 114 12.64 12.89 -19.71
C ASP A 114 11.27 13.48 -20.04
N GLN A 115 10.35 13.41 -19.09
CA GLN A 115 8.99 13.92 -19.17
C GLN A 115 8.55 14.43 -17.80
N SER A 116 7.70 15.45 -17.79
CA SER A 116 7.03 15.96 -16.60
C SER A 116 5.54 16.07 -16.90
N PHE A 117 4.71 15.77 -15.92
CA PHE A 117 3.26 15.88 -16.06
C PHE A 117 2.65 16.49 -14.81
N GLU A 118 1.55 17.19 -15.01
CA GLU A 118 0.70 17.69 -13.94
C GLU A 118 -0.63 16.96 -14.00
N ALA A 119 -1.08 16.44 -12.86
CA ALA A 119 -2.37 15.79 -12.73
C ALA A 119 -3.18 16.49 -11.63
N PRO A 120 -3.99 17.50 -11.99
CA PRO A 120 -4.87 18.17 -11.03
C PRO A 120 -5.77 17.15 -10.34
N THR A 121 -5.89 17.25 -9.02
CA THR A 121 -6.79 16.41 -8.22
C THR A 121 -7.99 17.23 -7.75
N ASP A 122 -9.18 16.64 -7.82
CA ASP A 122 -10.39 17.21 -7.24
C ASP A 122 -10.37 16.99 -5.71
N GLU A 123 -10.83 17.96 -4.92
CA GLU A 123 -10.87 17.83 -3.46
C GLU A 123 -11.73 16.65 -2.98
N ARG A 124 -12.68 16.21 -3.82
CA ARG A 124 -13.55 15.06 -3.57
C ARG A 124 -12.94 13.74 -4.00
N LEU A 125 -11.73 13.72 -4.57
CA LEU A 125 -11.12 12.50 -5.10
C LEU A 125 -10.97 11.41 -4.04
N ALA A 126 -10.69 11.79 -2.79
CA ALA A 126 -10.63 10.85 -1.67
C ALA A 126 -11.99 10.18 -1.38
N LEU A 127 -13.12 10.89 -1.62
CA LEU A 127 -14.49 10.35 -1.47
C LEU A 127 -14.81 9.29 -2.51
N PHE A 128 -14.28 9.44 -3.72
CA PHE A 128 -14.46 8.45 -4.79
C PHE A 128 -13.51 7.27 -4.62
N TYR A 129 -12.23 7.54 -4.38
CA TYR A 129 -11.21 6.49 -4.32
C TYR A 129 -11.46 5.48 -3.19
N ARG A 130 -11.96 5.92 -2.03
CA ARG A 130 -12.31 5.02 -0.94
C ARG A 130 -13.33 3.94 -1.30
N LEU A 131 -14.18 4.18 -2.32
CA LEU A 131 -15.16 3.20 -2.80
C LEU A 131 -14.48 1.98 -3.44
N CYS A 132 -13.20 2.10 -3.80
CA CYS A 132 -12.39 0.98 -4.27
C CYS A 132 -11.99 0.01 -3.15
N GLY A 133 -12.11 0.40 -1.86
CA GLY A 133 -11.95 -0.52 -0.72
C GLY A 133 -11.22 0.05 0.50
N ASP A 134 -10.47 1.14 0.37
CA ASP A 134 -9.79 1.77 1.52
C ASP A 134 -10.70 2.81 2.18
N VAL A 135 -11.38 2.38 3.24
CA VAL A 135 -12.36 3.17 3.98
C VAL A 135 -11.77 3.89 5.21
N ASN A 136 -10.44 3.98 5.33
CA ASN A 136 -9.80 4.61 6.49
C ASN A 136 -10.33 6.06 6.71
N PRO A 137 -10.83 6.38 7.93
CA PRO A 137 -11.39 7.69 8.22
C PRO A 137 -10.39 8.84 8.07
N LEU A 138 -9.09 8.57 8.09
CA LEU A 138 -8.02 9.54 7.78
C LEU A 138 -8.29 10.34 6.50
N HIS A 139 -8.93 9.72 5.51
CA HIS A 139 -9.12 10.30 4.19
C HIS A 139 -10.39 11.13 4.04
N ILE A 140 -11.31 11.11 5.02
CA ILE A 140 -12.60 11.82 4.91
C ILE A 140 -13.08 12.50 6.19
N VAL A 141 -12.62 12.09 7.37
CA VAL A 141 -13.08 12.60 8.66
C VAL A 141 -12.05 13.60 9.22
N PRO A 142 -12.38 14.90 9.33
CA PRO A 142 -11.42 15.92 9.79
C PRO A 142 -10.81 15.63 11.16
N SER A 143 -11.61 15.17 12.14
CA SER A 143 -11.11 14.84 13.47
C SER A 143 -10.15 13.64 13.48
N ALA A 144 -10.34 12.67 12.58
CA ALA A 144 -9.42 11.53 12.44
C ALA A 144 -8.09 11.98 11.82
N ALA A 145 -8.13 12.88 10.83
CA ALA A 145 -6.94 13.46 10.24
C ALA A 145 -6.12 14.26 11.27
N GLN A 146 -6.78 15.10 12.05
CA GLN A 146 -6.15 15.86 13.14
C GLN A 146 -5.51 14.94 14.19
N LEU A 147 -6.23 13.88 14.60
CA LEU A 147 -5.69 12.88 15.53
C LEU A 147 -4.43 12.17 14.98
N ALA A 148 -4.37 11.98 13.65
CA ALA A 148 -3.21 11.39 12.98
C ALA A 148 -2.05 12.37 12.73
N GLY A 149 -2.26 13.67 13.01
CA GLY A 149 -1.28 14.74 12.87
C GLY A 149 -1.37 15.55 11.58
N PHE A 150 -2.50 15.48 10.85
CA PHE A 150 -2.73 16.24 9.61
C PHE A 150 -3.73 17.37 9.85
N GLU A 151 -3.53 18.51 9.17
CA GLU A 151 -4.43 19.66 9.25
C GLU A 151 -5.85 19.35 8.73
N LYS A 152 -5.93 18.55 7.68
CA LYS A 152 -7.17 18.12 7.01
C LYS A 152 -7.02 16.70 6.46
N PRO A 153 -8.13 16.03 6.07
CA PRO A 153 -8.05 14.73 5.42
C PRO A 153 -7.13 14.75 4.18
N ILE A 154 -6.36 13.69 4.01
CA ILE A 154 -5.39 13.55 2.91
C ILE A 154 -5.88 12.56 1.86
N LEU A 155 -5.46 12.76 0.61
CA LEU A 155 -5.69 11.76 -0.44
C LEU A 155 -4.95 10.45 -0.12
N HIS A 156 -5.54 9.31 -0.48
CA HIS A 156 -4.90 8.01 -0.32
C HIS A 156 -3.58 7.96 -1.11
N GLY A 157 -2.50 7.48 -0.48
CA GLY A 157 -1.22 7.30 -1.17
C GLY A 157 -1.33 6.40 -2.40
N LEU A 158 -2.15 5.34 -2.32
CA LEU A 158 -2.42 4.48 -3.47
C LEU A 158 -3.25 5.15 -4.59
N CYS A 159 -3.98 6.23 -4.29
CA CYS A 159 -4.64 7.02 -5.32
C CYS A 159 -3.60 7.79 -6.13
N THR A 160 -2.68 8.48 -5.45
CA THR A 160 -1.54 9.14 -6.09
C THR A 160 -0.69 8.13 -6.87
N TYR A 161 -0.41 6.96 -6.30
CA TYR A 161 0.28 5.86 -6.99
C TYR A 161 -0.41 5.46 -8.29
N GLY A 162 -1.75 5.34 -8.28
CA GLY A 162 -2.54 5.03 -9.47
C GLY A 162 -2.51 6.13 -10.54
N ILE A 163 -2.54 7.40 -10.13
CA ILE A 163 -2.41 8.55 -11.04
C ILE A 163 -1.04 8.51 -11.73
N LEU A 164 0.04 8.31 -10.96
CA LEU A 164 1.40 8.20 -11.51
C LEU A 164 1.53 6.99 -12.44
N GLY A 165 1.00 5.83 -12.04
CA GLY A 165 1.02 4.62 -12.87
C GLY A 165 0.29 4.80 -14.21
N ARG A 166 -0.85 5.50 -14.20
CA ARG A 166 -1.57 5.86 -15.43
C ARG A 166 -0.72 6.77 -16.33
N ALA A 167 -0.13 7.83 -15.77
CA ALA A 167 0.67 8.77 -16.54
C ALA A 167 1.89 8.09 -17.19
N VAL A 168 2.57 7.21 -16.45
CA VAL A 168 3.68 6.41 -16.99
C VAL A 168 3.21 5.51 -18.13
N TYR A 169 2.08 4.81 -17.95
CA TYR A 169 1.51 3.94 -18.98
C TYR A 169 1.17 4.74 -20.25
N GLU A 170 0.42 5.83 -20.13
CA GLU A 170 0.02 6.69 -21.26
C GLU A 170 1.21 7.32 -21.99
N THR A 171 2.35 7.50 -21.31
CA THR A 171 3.55 8.11 -21.89
C THR A 171 4.45 7.09 -22.60
N TYR A 172 4.54 5.86 -22.10
CA TYR A 172 5.59 4.90 -22.48
C TYR A 172 5.09 3.55 -23.00
N CYS A 173 3.77 3.31 -23.08
CA CYS A 173 3.17 2.07 -23.58
C CYS A 173 2.16 2.37 -24.69
#